data_AF-A0A921KJG8-F1
#
_entry.id   AF-A0A921KJG8-F1
#
_cell.length_a   1.000
_cell.length_b   1.000
_cell.length_c   1.000
_cell.angle_alpha   90.00
_cell.angle_beta   90.00
_cell.angle_gamma   90.00
#
_symmetry.space_group_name_H-M   'P 1'
#
loop_
_entity.id
_entity.type
_entity.pdbx_description
1 polymer ?
#
loop_
_entity_poly.entity_id
_entity_poly.type
_entity_poly.pdbx_seq_one_letter_code
_entity_poly.pdbx_strand_id
1 'polypeptide(L)'
;MNKELCFVIEKKKLYLEKILVEYNDIPIFYLCRNDDEYYLVLCSNIDEEKYIIVKPARMEVLDMLNGKLSMRDIILRQESFWKVVAGEDISMDSVEMRPITQIEYEALPYEDAFYEIPSPDMEEYVRQLESQLLTEDYKEIYEKQQDMQGMEGYLVEEPHYLSLEKASLIEAKVMIEIINSFENLLSISAEDNRKILQGSFSETFEVEKKIIPESARFDFQIDNSQIDMFIAA
;
A
#
# COMPACT_ATOMS: atom_id res chain seq x y z
N MET A 1 -2.73 0.45 24.45
CA MET A 1 -1.26 0.58 24.57
C MET A 1 -0.91 2.05 24.41
N ASN A 2 -0.11 2.62 25.30
CA ASN A 2 0.42 3.97 25.10
C ASN A 2 1.42 3.90 23.95
N LYS A 3 1.13 4.58 22.83
CA LYS A 3 2.09 4.70 21.74
C LYS A 3 3.19 5.67 22.18
N GLU A 4 4.45 5.30 21.98
CA GLU A 4 5.61 6.12 22.32
C GLU A 4 5.67 7.32 21.38
N LEU A 5 5.72 8.56 21.92
CA LEU A 5 5.85 9.77 21.12
C LEU A 5 7.33 9.94 20.77
N CYS A 6 7.68 9.96 19.48
CA CYS A 6 9.06 10.12 19.02
C CYS A 6 9.37 11.57 18.68
N PHE A 7 8.51 12.22 17.89
CA PHE A 7 8.78 13.56 17.36
C PHE A 7 7.53 14.43 17.29
N VAL A 8 7.74 15.75 17.26
CA VAL A 8 6.71 16.71 16.85
C VAL A 8 7.20 17.49 15.63
N ILE A 9 6.68 17.18 14.45
CA ILE A 9 6.99 17.90 13.21
C ILE A 9 5.74 18.62 12.71
N GLU A 10 5.83 19.89 12.33
CA GLU A 10 4.69 20.66 11.80
C GLU A 10 3.41 20.58 12.66
N LYS A 11 3.57 20.54 13.99
CA LYS A 11 2.49 20.35 14.99
C LYS A 11 1.82 18.96 14.98
N LYS A 12 2.30 18.02 14.16
CA LYS A 12 1.91 16.61 14.16
C LYS A 12 2.75 15.83 15.15
N LYS A 13 2.09 14.98 15.94
CA LYS A 13 2.74 14.09 16.91
C LYS A 13 3.00 12.75 16.23
N LEU A 14 4.27 12.41 16.05
CA LEU A 14 4.69 11.16 15.43
C LEU A 14 4.93 10.11 16.51
N TYR A 15 4.18 9.02 16.46
CA TYR A 15 4.28 7.94 17.43
C TYR A 15 4.99 6.73 16.82
N LEU A 16 5.81 6.03 17.61
CA LEU A 16 6.44 4.79 17.18
C LEU A 16 5.38 3.76 16.74
N GLU A 17 5.53 3.27 15.52
CA GLU A 17 4.68 2.22 14.94
C GLU A 17 5.43 0.90 14.88
N LYS A 18 6.64 0.88 14.29
CA LYS A 18 7.41 -0.35 14.13
C LYS A 18 8.91 -0.09 14.01
N ILE A 19 9.72 -0.77 14.81
CA ILE A 19 11.18 -0.79 14.65
C ILE A 19 11.51 -1.77 13.52
N LEU A 20 12.30 -1.32 12.54
CA LEU A 20 12.70 -2.13 11.38
C LEU A 20 14.14 -2.64 11.53
N VAL A 21 15.05 -1.76 11.97
CA VAL A 21 16.46 -2.05 12.21
C VAL A 21 16.88 -1.43 13.53
N GLU A 22 17.58 -2.21 14.34
CA GLU A 22 18.17 -1.79 15.61
C GLU A 22 19.66 -2.10 15.66
N TYR A 23 20.40 -1.32 16.44
CA TYR A 23 21.82 -1.53 16.72
C TYR A 23 22.08 -1.32 18.21
N ASN A 24 22.52 -2.35 18.92
CA ASN A 24 22.72 -2.32 20.38
C ASN A 24 21.50 -1.77 21.13
N ASP A 25 20.31 -2.30 20.82
CA ASP A 25 19.02 -1.87 21.38
C ASP A 25 18.60 -0.41 21.04
N ILE A 26 19.31 0.26 20.13
CA ILE A 26 18.97 1.60 19.64
C ILE A 26 18.27 1.47 18.27
N PRO A 27 17.03 1.98 18.11
CA PRO A 27 16.35 2.01 16.82
C PRO A 27 17.10 2.88 15.81
N ILE A 28 17.56 2.28 14.72
CA ILE A 28 18.28 2.98 13.64
C ILE A 28 17.36 3.31 12.48
N PHE A 29 16.45 2.40 12.15
CA PHE A 29 15.50 2.57 11.06
C PHE A 29 14.13 2.09 11.52
N TYR A 30 13.13 2.96 11.49
CA TYR A 30 11.82 2.65 12.07
C TYR A 30 10.71 3.49 11.45
N LEU A 31 9.49 2.99 11.60
CA LEU A 31 8.27 3.69 11.21
C LEU A 31 7.67 4.39 12.42
N CYS A 32 7.31 5.64 12.21
CA CYS A 32 6.36 6.37 13.01
C CYS A 32 5.04 6.53 12.26
N ARG A 33 3.98 6.82 13.01
CA ARG A 33 2.63 7.03 12.50
C ARG A 33 1.97 8.25 13.16
N ASN A 34 1.25 9.02 12.36
CA ASN A 34 0.29 10.02 12.81
C ASN A 34 -1.03 9.74 12.09
N ASP A 35 -2.04 9.29 12.83
CA ASP A 35 -3.30 8.78 12.27
C ASP A 35 -3.07 7.74 11.17
N ASP A 36 -3.32 8.02 9.89
CA ASP A 36 -3.09 7.07 8.77
C ASP A 36 -1.83 7.37 7.96
N GLU A 37 -1.06 8.39 8.36
CA GLU A 37 0.17 8.79 7.68
C GLU A 37 1.38 8.08 8.28
N TYR A 38 2.18 7.46 7.41
CA TYR A 38 3.46 6.85 7.78
C TYR A 38 4.61 7.82 7.62
N TYR A 39 5.54 7.73 8.56
CA TYR A 39 6.78 8.48 8.58
C TYR A 39 7.92 7.50 8.76
N LEU A 40 8.90 7.53 7.86
CA LEU A 40 10.08 6.69 7.95
C LEU A 40 11.20 7.50 8.58
N VAL A 41 11.79 6.95 9.65
CA VAL A 41 12.82 7.60 10.43
C VAL A 41 14.12 6.82 10.30
N LEU A 42 15.19 7.55 10.02
CA LEU A 42 16.56 7.07 10.00
C LEU A 42 17.38 7.85 11.02
N CYS A 43 17.99 7.16 11.97
CA CYS A 43 19.04 7.72 12.83
C CYS A 43 20.32 7.86 12.00
N SER A 44 20.59 9.08 11.54
CA SER A 44 21.76 9.43 10.71
C SER A 44 23.04 9.60 11.51
N ASN A 45 22.94 9.94 12.79
CA ASN A 45 24.06 9.98 13.73
C ASN A 45 23.55 9.67 15.14
N ILE A 46 24.04 8.58 15.73
CA ILE A 46 23.65 8.14 17.08
C ILE A 46 24.24 9.07 18.15
N ASP A 47 25.51 9.46 18.01
CA ASP A 47 26.21 10.27 19.03
C ASP A 47 25.66 11.70 19.11
N GLU A 48 25.21 12.24 17.98
CA GLU A 48 24.64 13.58 17.88
C GLU A 48 23.11 13.57 17.84
N GLU A 49 22.47 12.41 17.99
CA GLU A 49 21.03 12.20 17.95
C GLU A 49 20.36 12.92 16.76
N LYS A 50 20.92 12.71 15.57
CA LYS A 50 20.44 13.31 14.32
C LYS A 50 19.58 12.32 13.56
N TYR A 51 18.40 12.77 13.14
CA TYR A 51 17.44 11.95 12.40
C TYR A 51 17.08 12.59 11.06
N ILE A 52 16.88 11.72 10.08
CA ILE A 52 16.23 12.02 8.81
C ILE A 52 14.84 11.42 8.87
N ILE A 53 13.82 12.25 8.67
CA ILE A 53 12.43 11.81 8.61
C ILE A 53 11.89 12.11 7.22
N VAL A 54 11.25 11.13 6.60
CA VAL A 54 10.51 11.31 5.36
C VAL A 54 9.08 10.79 5.50
N LYS A 55 8.19 11.24 4.63
CA LYS A 55 6.77 10.86 4.63
C LYS A 55 6.43 10.12 3.33
N PRO A 56 6.79 8.84 3.22
CA PRO A 56 6.49 8.05 2.04
C PRO A 56 4.99 7.75 1.94
N ALA A 57 4.52 7.43 0.73
CA ALA A 57 3.19 6.90 0.57
C ALA A 57 3.10 5.50 1.21
N ARG A 58 1.92 5.11 1.67
CA ARG A 58 1.70 3.82 2.33
C ARG A 58 2.09 2.62 1.44
N MET A 59 1.81 2.71 0.15
CA MET A 59 2.24 1.70 -0.84
C MET A 59 3.76 1.60 -0.96
N GLU A 60 4.49 2.71 -0.88
CA GLU A 60 5.95 2.70 -0.91
C GLU A 60 6.54 2.04 0.34
N VAL A 61 5.93 2.29 1.51
CA VAL A 61 6.30 1.57 2.74
C VAL A 61 6.12 0.07 2.55
N LEU A 62 5.00 -0.36 1.98
CA LEU A 62 4.73 -1.77 1.75
C LEU A 62 5.71 -2.39 0.74
N ASP A 63 6.02 -1.68 -0.35
CA ASP A 63 6.98 -2.14 -1.34
C ASP A 63 8.39 -2.26 -0.75
N MET A 64 8.79 -1.35 0.14
CA MET A 64 10.04 -1.46 0.87
C MET A 64 10.04 -2.65 1.84
N LEU A 65 8.97 -2.82 2.62
CA LEU A 65 8.85 -3.94 3.57
C LEU A 65 8.83 -5.33 2.88
N ASN A 66 8.35 -5.38 1.64
CA ASN A 66 8.36 -6.58 0.81
C ASN A 66 9.66 -6.73 -0.02
N GLY A 67 10.66 -5.89 0.18
CA GLY A 67 11.95 -5.96 -0.51
C GLY A 67 11.89 -5.61 -2.00
N LYS A 68 10.84 -4.92 -2.47
CA LYS A 68 10.72 -4.43 -3.86
C LYS A 68 11.34 -3.06 -4.06
N LEU A 69 11.46 -2.29 -2.97
CA LEU A 69 12.06 -0.96 -2.94
C LEU A 69 13.18 -0.95 -1.88
N SER A 70 14.36 -0.43 -2.21
CA SER A 70 15.46 -0.38 -1.24
C SER A 70 15.16 0.64 -0.15
N MET A 71 15.78 0.46 1.03
CA MET A 71 15.65 1.40 2.15
C MET A 71 16.21 2.79 1.82
N ARG A 72 17.19 2.87 0.90
CA ARG A 72 17.69 4.16 0.38
C ARG A 72 16.69 4.80 -0.58
N ASP A 73 16.15 4.03 -1.52
CA ASP A 73 15.31 4.57 -2.59
C ASP A 73 14.00 5.15 -2.08
N ILE A 74 13.37 4.53 -1.07
CA ILE A 74 12.16 5.08 -0.46
C ILE A 74 12.39 6.48 0.13
N ILE A 75 13.60 6.76 0.64
CA ILE A 75 13.99 8.09 1.15
C ILE A 75 14.21 9.05 -0.02
N LEU A 76 14.99 8.64 -1.02
CA LEU A 76 15.40 9.50 -2.13
C LEU A 76 14.28 9.84 -3.12
N ARG A 77 13.19 9.07 -3.15
CA ARG A 77 12.00 9.36 -3.97
C ARG A 77 11.17 10.54 -3.48
N GLN A 78 11.39 10.96 -2.23
CA GLN A 78 10.60 12.01 -1.60
C GLN A 78 11.08 13.39 -2.05
N GLU A 79 10.19 14.38 -2.12
CA GLU A 79 10.58 15.74 -2.54
C GLU A 79 11.41 16.47 -1.47
N SER A 80 11.14 16.16 -0.20
CA SER A 80 11.74 16.79 0.97
C SER A 80 11.86 15.81 2.13
N PHE A 81 12.71 16.16 3.09
CA PHE A 81 12.87 15.46 4.35
C PHE A 81 12.94 16.45 5.51
N TRP A 82 12.61 15.99 6.72
CA TRP A 82 12.91 16.73 7.94
C TRP A 82 14.25 16.26 8.49
N LYS A 83 15.16 17.21 8.69
CA LYS A 83 16.36 17.04 9.50
C LYS A 83 15.99 17.38 10.94
N VAL A 84 16.16 16.41 11.83
CA VAL A 84 15.88 16.58 13.27
C VAL A 84 17.18 16.40 14.05
N VAL A 85 17.41 17.28 15.02
CA VAL A 85 18.42 17.10 16.05
C VAL A 85 17.69 17.08 17.38
N ALA A 86 17.79 15.98 18.12
CA ALA A 86 17.08 15.82 19.38
C ALA A 86 17.57 16.83 20.42
N GLY A 87 16.63 17.37 21.20
CA GLY A 87 16.91 18.15 22.40
C GLY A 87 16.82 17.30 23.67
N GLU A 88 16.96 17.94 24.85
CA GLU A 88 16.77 17.24 26.13
C GLU A 88 15.36 16.64 26.28
N ASP A 89 14.38 17.31 25.69
CA ASP A 89 12.99 16.86 25.56
C ASP A 89 12.51 17.10 24.13
N ILE A 90 11.51 16.34 23.67
CA ILE A 90 10.91 16.46 22.32
C ILE A 90 10.48 17.90 21.99
N SER A 91 10.10 18.70 22.99
CA SER A 91 9.72 20.11 22.79
C SER A 91 10.89 21.03 22.40
N MET A 92 12.12 20.56 22.61
CA MET A 92 13.38 21.24 22.30
C MET A 92 14.04 20.70 21.03
N ASP A 93 13.41 19.73 20.34
CA ASP A 93 13.92 19.22 19.08
C ASP A 93 14.07 20.34 18.05
N SER A 94 15.23 20.39 17.41
CA SER A 94 15.45 21.26 16.26
C SER A 94 14.98 20.54 15.01
N VAL A 95 13.85 20.97 14.44
CA VAL A 95 13.26 20.39 13.23
C VAL A 95 13.38 21.37 12.07
N GLU A 96 14.02 20.94 10.99
CA GLU A 96 14.18 21.72 9.76
C GLU A 96 13.76 20.90 8.54
N MET A 97 12.81 21.38 7.75
CA MET A 97 12.45 20.75 6.49
C MET A 97 13.40 21.22 5.37
N ARG A 98 13.94 20.27 4.60
CA ARG A 98 14.88 20.53 3.51
C ARG A 98 14.47 19.78 2.24
N PRO A 99 14.78 20.31 1.05
CA PRO A 99 14.60 19.56 -0.19
C PRO A 99 15.51 18.34 -0.21
N ILE A 100 15.06 17.25 -0.86
CA ILE A 100 15.82 15.99 -0.91
C ILE A 100 17.21 16.14 -1.53
N THR A 101 17.39 17.14 -2.41
CA THR A 101 18.67 17.46 -3.05
C THR A 101 19.77 17.92 -2.07
N GLN A 102 19.43 18.23 -0.82
CA GLN A 102 20.37 18.62 0.24
C GLN A 102 20.67 17.48 1.22
N ILE A 103 20.23 16.25 0.94
CA ILE A 103 20.46 15.10 1.83
C ILE A 103 21.93 14.67 1.81
N GLU A 104 22.44 14.27 2.97
CA GLU A 104 23.81 13.76 3.14
C GLU A 104 23.82 12.26 2.79
N TYR A 105 24.30 11.91 1.60
CA TYR A 105 24.22 10.54 1.04
C TYR A 105 24.99 9.52 1.88
N GLU A 106 26.06 9.95 2.55
CA GLU A 106 26.89 9.13 3.41
C GLU A 106 26.15 8.61 4.65
N ALA A 107 25.08 9.30 5.05
CA ALA A 107 24.25 8.90 6.19
C ALA A 107 23.14 7.90 5.83
N LEU A 108 22.92 7.63 4.53
CA LEU A 108 21.83 6.76 4.07
C LEU A 108 22.22 5.27 4.11
N PRO A 109 21.23 4.35 4.25
CA PRO A 109 21.44 2.92 4.05
C PRO A 109 22.16 2.65 2.72
N TYR A 110 22.87 1.54 2.55
CA TYR A 110 23.53 1.21 1.27
C TYR A 110 22.53 1.16 0.10
N GLU A 111 22.98 1.45 -1.14
CA GLU A 111 22.11 1.59 -2.33
C GLU A 111 21.19 0.39 -2.53
N ASP A 112 21.75 -0.81 -2.44
CA ASP A 112 21.05 -2.07 -2.64
C ASP A 112 20.67 -2.75 -1.31
N ALA A 113 20.53 -1.98 -0.22
CA ALA A 113 20.04 -2.50 1.04
C ALA A 113 18.51 -2.62 1.02
N PHE A 114 18.02 -3.81 0.66
CA PHE A 114 16.62 -4.17 0.74
C PHE A 114 16.24 -4.66 2.13
N TYR A 115 15.01 -4.39 2.56
CA TYR A 115 14.50 -4.92 3.81
C TYR A 115 14.21 -6.41 3.67
N GLU A 116 14.75 -7.21 4.59
CA GLU A 116 14.42 -8.63 4.72
C GLU A 116 13.57 -8.82 5.97
N ILE A 117 12.43 -9.50 5.83
CA ILE A 117 11.52 -9.76 6.96
C ILE A 117 12.24 -10.69 7.96
N PRO A 118 12.61 -10.21 9.15
CA PRO A 118 13.52 -10.95 10.03
C PRO A 118 12.79 -11.94 10.94
N SER A 119 11.45 -11.82 11.07
CA SER A 119 10.67 -12.60 12.02
C SER A 119 9.21 -12.81 11.59
N PRO A 120 8.54 -13.87 12.10
CA PRO A 120 7.11 -14.07 11.89
C PRO A 120 6.23 -12.91 12.36
N ASP A 121 6.64 -12.22 13.44
CA ASP A 121 5.94 -11.04 13.96
C ASP A 121 6.00 -9.86 12.99
N MET A 122 7.10 -9.75 12.25
CA MET A 122 7.23 -8.75 11.18
C MET A 122 6.43 -9.16 9.95
N GLU A 123 6.43 -10.44 9.60
CA GLU A 123 5.61 -10.96 8.50
C GLU A 123 4.12 -10.70 8.76
N GLU A 124 3.65 -10.92 9.99
CA GLU A 124 2.28 -10.63 10.40
C GLU A 124 1.95 -9.13 10.32
N TYR A 125 2.87 -8.27 10.74
CA TYR A 125 2.70 -6.82 10.59
C TYR A 125 2.55 -6.42 9.11
N VAL A 126 3.38 -6.97 8.21
CA VAL A 126 3.27 -6.72 6.76
C VAL A 126 1.92 -7.19 6.24
N ARG A 127 1.48 -8.42 6.58
CA ARG A 127 0.16 -8.93 6.18
C ARG A 127 -0.99 -8.04 6.66
N GLN A 128 -0.92 -7.54 7.88
CA GLN A 128 -1.93 -6.62 8.41
C GLN A 128 -1.97 -5.31 7.62
N LEU A 129 -0.80 -4.76 7.29
CA LEU A 129 -0.69 -3.56 6.47
C LEU A 129 -1.30 -3.76 5.07
N GLU A 130 -1.01 -4.90 4.44
CA GLU A 130 -1.60 -5.30 3.15
C GLU A 130 -3.13 -5.39 3.21
N SER A 131 -3.66 -6.05 4.24
CA SER A 131 -5.12 -6.23 4.39
C SER A 131 -5.87 -4.91 4.56
N GLN A 132 -5.25 -3.96 5.26
CA GLN A 132 -5.84 -2.64 5.51
C GLN A 132 -5.89 -1.81 4.21
N LEU A 133 -4.82 -1.85 3.40
CA LEU A 133 -4.79 -1.20 2.07
C LEU A 133 -5.89 -1.75 1.15
N LEU A 134 -6.00 -3.08 1.05
CA LEU A 134 -7.06 -3.69 0.24
C LEU A 134 -8.45 -3.25 0.71
N THR A 135 -8.68 -3.21 2.03
CA THR A 135 -9.96 -2.81 2.60
C THR A 135 -10.32 -1.36 2.26
N GLU A 136 -9.33 -0.47 2.25
CA GLU A 136 -9.51 0.94 1.87
C GLU A 136 -9.84 1.08 0.38
N ASP A 137 -9.11 0.38 -0.50
CA ASP A 137 -9.39 0.35 -1.94
C ASP A 137 -10.84 -0.11 -2.23
N TYR A 138 -11.30 -1.16 -1.54
CA TYR A 138 -12.68 -1.64 -1.68
C TYR A 138 -13.74 -0.64 -1.21
N LYS A 139 -13.48 0.08 -0.11
CA LYS A 139 -14.40 1.11 0.39
C LYS A 139 -14.53 2.25 -0.62
N GLU A 140 -13.41 2.70 -1.17
CA GLU A 140 -13.42 3.78 -2.16
C GLU A 140 -14.22 3.38 -3.42
N ILE A 141 -14.07 2.13 -3.88
CA ILE A 141 -14.87 1.60 -5.01
C ILE A 141 -16.36 1.56 -4.65
N TYR A 142 -16.72 1.07 -3.48
CA TYR A 142 -18.13 0.97 -3.05
C TYR A 142 -18.78 2.35 -2.89
N GLU A 143 -18.07 3.32 -2.31
CA GLU A 143 -18.55 4.71 -2.17
C GLU A 143 -18.73 5.39 -3.53
N LYS A 144 -17.77 5.23 -4.46
CA LYS A 144 -17.91 5.73 -5.84
C LYS A 144 -19.11 5.11 -6.57
N GLN A 145 -19.45 3.86 -6.28
CA GLN A 145 -20.64 3.21 -6.85
C GLN A 145 -21.93 3.78 -6.27
N GLN A 146 -21.98 4.10 -4.98
CA GLN A 146 -23.15 4.76 -4.37
C GLN A 146 -23.38 6.18 -4.91
N ASP A 147 -22.31 6.95 -5.15
CA ASP A 147 -22.41 8.27 -5.78
C ASP A 147 -22.90 8.21 -7.24
N MET A 148 -22.65 7.10 -7.94
CA MET A 148 -23.20 6.84 -9.27
C MET A 148 -24.63 6.29 -9.26
N GLN A 149 -25.11 5.72 -8.13
CA GLN A 149 -26.46 5.17 -7.96
C GLN A 149 -27.52 6.21 -7.55
N GLY A 150 -27.39 7.44 -8.07
CA GLY A 150 -28.52 8.36 -8.24
C GLY A 150 -29.54 7.92 -9.30
N MET A 151 -29.34 6.77 -9.95
CA MET A 151 -30.30 6.12 -10.85
C MET A 151 -30.46 4.63 -10.50
N GLU A 152 -31.64 4.33 -9.94
CA GLU A 152 -32.28 2.99 -9.81
C GLU A 152 -31.46 1.85 -9.15
N GLY A 153 -31.50 1.84 -7.82
CA GLY A 153 -32.03 0.73 -7.03
C GLY A 153 -31.54 -0.69 -7.32
N TYR A 154 -30.29 -1.01 -6.99
CA TYR A 154 -29.88 -2.38 -6.69
C TYR A 154 -29.23 -2.45 -5.30
N LEU A 155 -29.92 -3.12 -4.37
CA LEU A 155 -29.41 -3.42 -3.04
C LEU A 155 -28.28 -4.45 -3.17
N VAL A 156 -27.03 -4.02 -2.96
CA VAL A 156 -25.90 -4.93 -2.70
C VAL A 156 -25.73 -4.99 -1.18
N GLU A 157 -25.92 -6.18 -0.61
CA GLU A 157 -25.82 -6.44 0.84
C GLU A 157 -24.44 -6.03 1.39
N GLU A 158 -24.41 -5.47 2.61
CA GLU A 158 -23.17 -5.10 3.31
C GLU A 158 -22.25 -6.33 3.49
N PRO A 159 -20.95 -6.26 3.13
CA PRO A 159 -20.05 -7.38 3.38
C PRO A 159 -19.71 -7.45 4.87
N HIS A 160 -20.02 -8.58 5.49
CA HIS A 160 -19.50 -8.95 6.80
C HIS A 160 -17.97 -9.09 6.75
N TYR A 161 -17.26 -8.07 7.22
CA TYR A 161 -15.82 -8.12 7.46
C TYR A 161 -15.49 -9.05 8.61
N LEU A 162 -14.82 -10.18 8.38
CA LEU A 162 -13.81 -10.82 9.25
C LEU A 162 -13.45 -12.22 8.68
N SER A 163 -12.15 -12.54 8.72
CA SER A 163 -11.48 -13.77 8.23
C SER A 163 -11.23 -13.86 6.72
N LEU A 164 -10.31 -13.03 6.19
CA LEU A 164 -9.73 -13.27 4.87
C LEU A 164 -8.72 -14.44 4.97
N GLU A 165 -9.16 -15.67 4.67
CA GLU A 165 -8.26 -16.79 4.41
C GLU A 165 -7.51 -16.57 3.07
N LYS A 166 -6.31 -17.12 2.90
CA LYS A 166 -5.41 -16.89 1.74
C LYS A 166 -6.10 -16.94 0.36
N ALA A 167 -7.15 -17.73 0.19
CA ALA A 167 -7.94 -17.79 -1.05
C ALA A 167 -8.65 -16.46 -1.37
N SER A 168 -9.27 -15.84 -0.37
CA SER A 168 -9.98 -14.57 -0.52
C SER A 168 -9.06 -13.38 -0.82
N LEU A 169 -7.78 -13.45 -0.42
CA LEU A 169 -6.77 -12.43 -0.77
C LEU A 169 -6.36 -12.51 -2.26
N ILE A 170 -6.32 -13.73 -2.82
CA ILE A 170 -6.04 -13.95 -4.24
C ILE A 170 -7.25 -13.50 -5.06
N GLU A 171 -8.46 -13.87 -4.64
CA GLU A 171 -9.72 -13.43 -5.27
C GLU A 171 -9.84 -11.90 -5.26
N ALA A 172 -9.46 -11.26 -4.15
CA ALA A 172 -9.44 -9.81 -4.05
C ALA A 172 -8.44 -9.16 -5.03
N LYS A 173 -7.20 -9.65 -5.07
CA LYS A 173 -6.19 -9.17 -6.03
C LYS A 173 -6.63 -9.35 -7.48
N VAL A 174 -7.23 -10.49 -7.81
CA VAL A 174 -7.77 -10.76 -9.14
C VAL A 174 -8.89 -9.78 -9.47
N MET A 175 -9.81 -9.50 -8.53
CA MET A 175 -10.85 -8.49 -8.75
C MET A 175 -10.28 -7.09 -8.98
N ILE A 176 -9.26 -6.67 -8.22
CA ILE A 176 -8.62 -5.36 -8.39
C ILE A 176 -7.92 -5.26 -9.76
N GLU A 177 -7.19 -6.29 -10.18
CA GLU A 177 -6.57 -6.31 -11.52
C GLU A 177 -7.60 -6.29 -12.64
N ILE A 178 -8.73 -6.99 -12.47
CA ILE A 178 -9.84 -6.95 -13.41
C ILE A 178 -10.42 -5.53 -13.48
N ILE A 179 -10.70 -4.89 -12.34
CA ILE A 179 -11.26 -3.53 -12.28
C ILE A 179 -10.31 -2.52 -12.95
N ASN A 180 -9.01 -2.56 -12.62
CA ASN A 180 -8.01 -1.68 -13.24
C ASN A 180 -7.89 -1.91 -14.75
N SER A 181 -8.04 -3.15 -15.20
CA SER A 181 -8.08 -3.48 -16.63
C SER A 181 -9.34 -2.93 -17.31
N PHE A 182 -10.49 -2.96 -16.64
CA PHE A 182 -11.73 -2.36 -17.13
C PHE A 182 -11.68 -0.83 -17.17
N GLU A 183 -11.08 -0.16 -16.19
CA GLU A 183 -10.89 1.30 -16.21
C GLU A 183 -9.95 1.75 -17.34
N ASN A 184 -8.89 0.97 -17.61
CA ASN A 184 -8.04 1.18 -18.79
C ASN A 184 -8.82 0.98 -20.10
N LEU A 185 -9.70 -0.02 -20.18
CA LEU A 185 -10.55 -0.24 -21.37
C LEU A 185 -11.60 0.86 -21.55
N LEU A 186 -12.18 1.37 -20.45
CA LEU A 186 -13.17 2.44 -20.47
C LEU A 186 -12.55 3.80 -20.85
N SER A 187 -11.34 4.08 -20.38
CA SER A 187 -10.58 5.28 -20.78
C SER A 187 -10.14 5.23 -22.24
N ILE A 188 -9.78 4.06 -22.77
CA ILE A 188 -9.55 3.84 -24.21
C ILE A 188 -10.86 4.00 -25.01
N SER A 189 -12.01 3.58 -24.46
CA SER A 189 -13.31 3.70 -25.14
C SER A 189 -13.88 5.12 -25.20
N ALA A 190 -13.38 6.04 -24.38
CA ALA A 190 -13.87 7.43 -24.35
C ALA A 190 -13.45 8.23 -25.61
N GLU A 191 -12.38 7.84 -26.30
CA GLU A 191 -11.92 8.51 -27.53
C GLU A 191 -12.60 7.99 -28.82
N ASP A 192 -13.13 6.77 -28.85
CA ASP A 192 -13.59 6.13 -30.10
C ASP A 192 -15.07 5.65 -30.13
N ASN A 193 -15.91 6.09 -29.19
CA ASN A 193 -17.31 5.67 -29.12
C ASN A 193 -18.26 6.42 -30.09
N ARG A 194 -18.16 6.12 -31.39
CA ARG A 194 -19.28 6.23 -32.35
C ARG A 194 -19.15 5.22 -33.51
N LYS A 195 -19.17 3.91 -33.23
CA LYS A 195 -19.62 2.90 -34.23
C LYS A 195 -19.79 1.44 -33.77
N ILE A 196 -19.35 1.05 -32.58
CA ILE A 196 -19.31 -0.38 -32.20
C ILE A 196 -20.32 -0.70 -31.09
N LEU A 197 -21.61 -0.47 -31.32
CA LEU A 197 -22.67 -0.92 -30.39
C LEU A 197 -23.81 -1.71 -31.07
N GLN A 198 -23.60 -2.21 -32.29
CA GLN A 198 -24.59 -3.09 -32.96
C GLN A 198 -24.01 -4.33 -33.66
N GLY A 199 -22.79 -4.76 -33.32
CA GLY A 199 -22.20 -5.95 -33.94
C GLY A 199 -21.50 -6.84 -32.92
N SER A 200 -22.06 -8.03 -32.72
CA SER A 200 -21.36 -9.27 -32.33
C SER A 200 -20.68 -9.32 -30.96
N PHE A 201 -21.47 -9.65 -29.94
CA PHE A 201 -21.00 -10.44 -28.79
C PHE A 201 -20.88 -11.90 -29.24
N SER A 202 -19.74 -12.28 -29.80
CA SER A 202 -19.38 -13.70 -30.02
C SER A 202 -17.89 -13.89 -30.26
N GLU A 203 -17.01 -13.38 -29.39
CA GLU A 203 -15.61 -13.79 -29.41
C GLU A 203 -15.12 -14.08 -27.99
N THR A 204 -14.78 -15.35 -27.78
CA THR A 204 -14.07 -15.90 -26.63
C THR A 204 -12.68 -15.27 -26.54
N PHE A 205 -12.39 -14.59 -25.44
CA PHE A 205 -11.03 -14.15 -25.13
C PHE A 205 -10.20 -15.35 -24.64
N GLU A 206 -9.28 -15.84 -25.46
CA GLU A 206 -8.17 -16.66 -24.98
C GLU A 206 -7.18 -15.74 -24.25
N VAL A 207 -7.20 -15.76 -22.92
CA VAL A 207 -6.12 -15.17 -22.11
C VAL A 207 -4.87 -16.01 -22.37
N GLU A 208 -3.87 -15.43 -23.03
CA GLU A 208 -2.59 -16.09 -23.27
C GLU A 208 -1.99 -16.58 -21.94
N LYS A 209 -1.91 -17.91 -21.83
CA LYS A 209 -1.37 -18.67 -20.69
C LYS A 209 0.13 -18.47 -20.50
N LYS A 210 0.56 -17.28 -20.12
CA LYS A 210 1.91 -17.06 -19.59
C LYS A 210 1.81 -16.27 -18.30
N ILE A 211 2.49 -16.79 -17.28
CA ILE A 211 2.58 -16.27 -15.90
C ILE A 211 1.50 -16.81 -14.96
N ILE A 212 1.33 -18.14 -14.92
CA ILE A 212 0.90 -18.82 -13.69
C ILE A 212 1.89 -19.99 -13.48
N PRO A 213 2.62 -20.05 -12.35
CA PRO A 213 3.47 -21.19 -12.01
C PRO A 213 2.65 -22.48 -12.01
N GLU A 214 3.19 -23.59 -12.51
CA GLU A 214 2.47 -24.87 -12.60
C GLU A 214 1.91 -25.38 -11.25
N SER A 215 2.46 -24.91 -10.13
CA SER A 215 2.00 -25.20 -8.79
C SER A 215 0.67 -24.55 -8.39
N ALA A 216 0.11 -23.65 -9.22
CA ALA A 216 -1.15 -22.93 -8.96
C ALA A 216 -2.30 -23.34 -9.90
N ARG A 217 -2.18 -24.45 -10.65
CA ARG A 217 -3.30 -25.02 -11.40
C ARG A 217 -4.30 -25.66 -10.43
N PHE A 218 -5.31 -24.91 -10.02
CA PHE A 218 -6.54 -25.46 -9.45
C PHE A 218 -7.55 -25.66 -10.60
N ASP A 219 -7.91 -26.91 -10.86
CA ASP A 219 -8.98 -27.25 -11.79
C ASP A 219 -10.34 -26.84 -11.19
N PHE A 220 -10.79 -25.63 -11.49
CA PHE A 220 -12.18 -25.23 -11.25
C PHE A 220 -13.04 -25.69 -12.43
N GLN A 221 -13.82 -26.74 -12.24
CA GLN A 221 -14.97 -27.02 -13.10
C GLN A 221 -16.14 -26.17 -12.62
N ILE A 222 -16.43 -25.08 -13.34
CA ILE A 222 -17.68 -24.33 -13.15
C ILE A 222 -18.77 -25.09 -13.92
N ASP A 223 -19.77 -25.58 -13.19
CA ASP A 223 -20.97 -26.16 -13.75
C ASP A 223 -21.83 -25.07 -14.37
N ASN A 224 -21.99 -25.11 -15.70
CA ASN A 224 -22.76 -24.13 -16.49
C ASN A 224 -24.28 -24.17 -16.22
N SER A 225 -24.76 -25.01 -15.31
CA SER A 225 -26.18 -25.14 -14.99
C SER A 225 -26.78 -23.96 -14.20
N GLN A 226 -25.96 -23.02 -13.67
CA GLN A 226 -26.46 -21.87 -12.90
C GLN A 226 -26.57 -20.55 -13.67
N ILE A 227 -26.18 -20.50 -14.95
CA ILE A 227 -26.21 -19.26 -15.74
C ILE A 227 -27.62 -18.96 -16.30
N ASP A 228 -28.49 -19.96 -16.43
CA ASP A 228 -29.82 -19.78 -17.04
C ASP A 228 -30.89 -19.18 -16.13
N MET A 229 -30.60 -18.91 -14.85
CA MET A 229 -31.60 -18.38 -13.91
C MET A 229 -31.71 -16.84 -13.88
N PHE A 230 -30.83 -16.13 -14.59
CA PHE A 230 -30.77 -14.65 -14.57
C PHE A 230 -31.26 -13.95 -15.85
N ILE A 231 -31.81 -14.67 -16.83
CA ILE A 231 -32.32 -14.07 -18.09
C ILE A 231 -33.87 -13.96 -18.13
N ALA A 232 -34.58 -14.25 -17.04
CA ALA A 232 -36.04 -14.08 -17.01
C ALA A 232 -36.56 -13.50 -15.69
N ALA A 233 -36.34 -12.20 -15.47
CA ALA A 233 -37.17 -11.36 -14.59
C ALA A 233 -37.11 -9.91 -15.06
#